data_AF-A0A5A7R383-F1
#
_entry.id   AF-A0A5A7R383-F1
#
_cell.length_a   1.000
_cell.length_b   1.000
_cell.length_c   1.000
_cell.angle_alpha   90.00
_cell.angle_beta   90.00
_cell.angle_gamma   90.00
#
_symmetry.space_group_name_H-M   'P 1'
#
loop_
_entity.id
_entity.type
_entity.pdbx_description
1 polymer ?
#
loop_
_entity_poly.entity_id
_entity_poly.type
_entity_poly.pdbx_seq_one_letter_code
_entity_poly.pdbx_strand_id
1 'polypeptide(L)'
;MKKVFGLMKDKEPSPSIRDTSEQISKRGDSIGEKIKKLDAELARYKEQMKRIRPGPAQEAVKARAIRILKQKRTYEAQRDMLYNQTLKLDQASFAADELKDAQQTQPIGQSSRLVTRSLFCNVLGTCCLPP
;
A
#
# COMPACT_ATOMS: atom_id res chain seq x y z
N MET A 1 26.39 -26.60 7.99
CA MET A 1 25.53 -26.29 6.82
C MET A 1 24.23 -27.07 6.94
N LYS A 2 23.13 -26.41 7.31
CA LYS A 2 21.78 -26.96 7.18
C LYS A 2 21.06 -26.11 6.13
N LYS A 3 20.97 -26.65 4.92
CA LYS A 3 20.18 -26.11 3.81
C LYS A 3 18.70 -26.21 4.20
N VAL A 4 18.11 -25.09 4.62
CA VAL A 4 16.66 -24.92 4.75
C VAL A 4 16.09 -24.47 3.41
N PHE A 5 16.27 -25.30 2.38
CA PHE A 5 15.48 -25.19 1.16
C PHE A 5 14.10 -25.79 1.47
N GLY A 6 13.06 -24.95 1.49
CA GLY A 6 11.69 -25.44 1.38
C GLY A 6 10.78 -25.35 2.62
N LEU A 7 11.00 -24.42 3.56
CA LEU A 7 9.84 -23.95 4.30
C LEU A 7 9.00 -23.11 3.34
N MET A 8 7.96 -23.73 2.80
CA MET A 8 6.76 -23.01 2.38
C MET A 8 6.37 -22.15 3.58
N LYS A 9 6.73 -20.87 3.54
CA LYS A 9 6.20 -19.90 4.47
C LYS A 9 4.69 -20.01 4.28
N ASP A 10 3.99 -20.52 5.29
CA ASP A 10 2.54 -20.40 5.39
C ASP A 10 2.20 -19.03 4.85
N LYS A 11 1.36 -18.96 3.81
CA LYS A 11 0.94 -17.68 3.26
C LYS A 11 0.27 -16.94 4.41
N GLU A 12 1.05 -16.16 5.16
CA GLU A 12 0.54 -15.01 5.88
C GLU A 12 -0.38 -14.35 4.87
N PRO A 13 -1.68 -14.24 5.18
CA PRO A 13 -2.63 -13.66 4.24
C PRO A 13 -1.99 -12.36 3.77
N SER A 14 -1.83 -12.21 2.45
CA SER A 14 -1.23 -11.01 1.86
C SER A 14 -1.76 -9.83 2.64
N PRO A 15 -0.89 -8.99 3.22
CA PRO A 15 -1.30 -7.99 4.20
C PRO A 15 -2.51 -7.28 3.62
N SER A 16 -3.61 -7.29 4.39
CA SER A 16 -4.86 -6.73 3.91
C SER A 16 -4.59 -5.32 3.41
N ILE A 17 -5.28 -4.89 2.36
CA ILE A 17 -5.16 -3.51 1.85
C ILE A 17 -5.37 -2.51 3.00
N ARG A 18 -6.20 -2.87 3.99
CA ARG A 18 -6.43 -2.10 5.22
C ARG A 18 -5.23 -2.08 6.17
N ASP A 19 -4.63 -3.23 6.46
CA ASP A 19 -3.45 -3.31 7.34
C ASP A 19 -2.26 -2.55 6.73
N THR A 20 -2.10 -2.66 5.40
CA THR A 20 -1.05 -1.95 4.66
C THR A 20 -1.30 -0.43 4.70
N SER A 21 -2.54 0.01 4.53
CA SER A 21 -2.92 1.43 4.63
C SER A 21 -2.65 2.00 6.02
N GLU A 22 -2.96 1.25 7.08
CA GLU A 22 -2.70 1.67 8.46
C GLU A 22 -1.19 1.78 8.74
N GLN A 23 -0.38 0.83 8.25
CA GLN A 23 1.07 0.91 8.36
C GLN A 23 1.67 2.09 7.60
N ILE A 24 1.17 2.39 6.40
CA ILE A 24 1.60 3.56 5.61
C ILE A 24 1.27 4.85 6.35
N SER A 25 0.06 4.95 6.92
CA SER A 25 -0.37 6.11 7.72
C SER A 25 0.57 6.33 8.92
N LYS A 26 0.83 5.27 9.72
CA LYS A 26 1.77 5.34 10.86
C LYS A 26 3.18 5.78 10.46
N ARG A 27 3.68 5.29 9.31
CA ARG A 27 4.98 5.72 8.76
C ARG A 27 4.95 7.18 8.33
N GLY A 28 3.87 7.62 7.69
CA GLY A 28 3.63 9.01 7.29
C GLY A 28 3.68 9.94 8.48
N ASP A 29 2.98 9.61 9.58
CA ASP A 29 2.98 10.39 10.82
C ASP A 29 4.39 10.49 11.43
N SER A 30 5.10 9.36 11.55
CA SER A 30 6.47 9.33 12.09
C SER A 30 7.44 10.19 11.27
N ILE A 31 7.34 10.14 9.94
CA ILE A 31 8.16 10.98 9.06
C ILE A 31 7.77 12.45 9.20
N GLY A 32 6.47 12.77 9.26
CA GLY A 32 5.97 14.12 9.49
C GLY A 32 6.48 14.73 10.79
N GLU A 33 6.47 13.98 11.89
CA GLU A 33 7.04 14.41 13.17
C GLU A 33 8.55 14.68 13.10
N LYS A 34 9.31 13.82 12.41
CA LYS A 34 10.76 14.02 12.21
C LYS A 34 11.04 15.28 11.40
N ILE A 35 10.29 15.53 10.33
CA ILE A 35 10.42 16.77 9.53
C ILE A 35 10.15 18.00 10.40
N LYS A 36 9.07 18.00 11.20
CA LYS A 36 8.74 19.11 12.11
C LYS A 36 9.86 19.39 13.12
N LYS A 37 10.48 18.34 13.70
CA LYS A 37 11.62 18.48 14.62
C LYS A 37 12.83 19.12 13.93
N LEU A 38 13.18 18.63 12.74
CA LEU A 38 14.30 19.18 11.95
C LEU A 38 14.04 20.63 11.51
N ASP A 39 12.79 20.99 11.20
CA ASP A 39 12.40 22.37 10.87
C ASP A 39 12.55 23.34 12.05
N ALA A 40 12.16 22.90 13.25
CA ALA A 40 12.38 23.68 14.46
C ALA A 40 13.87 23.90 14.74
N GLU A 41 14.72 22.89 14.50
CA GLU A 41 16.17 23.03 14.62
C GLU A 41 16.75 23.99 13.57
N LEU A 42 16.30 23.90 12.31
CA LEU A 42 16.73 24.82 11.24
C LEU A 42 16.34 26.27 11.55
N ALA A 43 15.16 26.50 12.13
CA ALA A 43 14.74 27.83 12.57
C ALA A 43 15.69 28.40 13.63
N ARG A 44 16.08 27.59 14.62
CA ARG A 44 17.07 27.99 15.66
C ARG A 44 18.43 28.32 15.04
N TYR A 45 18.92 27.53 14.09
CA TYR A 45 20.17 27.83 13.40
C TYR A 45 20.09 29.11 12.56
N LYS A 46 18.94 29.36 11.92
CA LYS A 46 18.70 30.60 11.18
C LYS A 46 18.74 31.83 12.09
N GLU A 47 18.15 31.77 13.27
CA GLU A 47 18.22 32.86 14.26
C GLU A 47 19.64 33.05 14.81
N GLN A 48 20.35 31.96 15.13
CA GLN A 48 21.75 32.04 15.56
C GLN A 48 22.63 32.69 14.50
N MET A 49 22.47 32.34 13.22
CA MET A 49 23.23 32.94 12.13
C MET A 49 22.98 34.44 11.93
N LYS A 50 21.79 34.95 12.28
CA LYS A 50 21.49 36.39 12.24
C LYS A 50 22.21 37.18 13.34
N ARG A 51 22.47 36.53 14.49
CA ARG A 51 23.13 37.16 15.64
C ARG A 51 24.65 37.12 15.54
N ILE A 52 25.20 36.16 14.80
CA ILE A 52 26.64 35.97 14.65
C ILE A 52 27.16 36.84 13.49
N ARG A 53 28.23 37.61 13.73
CA ARG A 53 28.93 38.38 12.71
C ARG A 53 29.53 37.44 11.64
N PRO A 54 29.56 37.83 10.35
CA PRO A 54 30.22 37.04 9.31
C PRO A 54 31.66 36.71 9.68
N GLY A 55 31.99 35.42 9.65
CA GLY A 55 33.28 34.88 10.06
C GLY A 55 33.26 33.36 10.28
N PRO A 56 34.39 32.77 10.73
CA PRO A 56 34.56 31.32 10.84
C PRO A 56 33.55 30.66 11.80
N ALA A 57 33.12 31.38 12.84
CA ALA A 57 32.06 30.90 13.74
C ALA A 57 30.70 30.75 13.03
N GLN A 58 30.36 31.65 12.10
CA GLN A 58 29.12 31.56 11.34
C GLN A 58 29.18 30.41 10.32
N GLU A 59 30.33 30.16 9.71
CA GLU A 59 30.53 29.04 8.78
C GLU A 59 30.40 27.69 9.49
N ALA A 60 30.89 27.56 10.72
CA ALA A 60 30.71 26.35 11.52
C ALA A 60 29.21 26.08 11.80
N VAL A 61 28.43 27.10 12.12
CA VAL A 61 26.98 26.99 12.32
C VAL A 61 26.27 26.65 11.00
N LYS A 62 26.66 27.28 9.89
CA LYS A 62 26.13 26.98 8.55
C LYS A 62 26.40 25.53 8.15
N ALA A 63 27.60 25.00 8.42
CA ALA A 63 27.95 23.61 8.15
C ALA A 63 27.06 22.63 8.93
N ARG A 64 26.72 22.94 10.19
CA ARG A 64 25.77 22.14 10.99
C ARG A 64 24.36 22.23 10.39
N ALA A 65 23.89 23.42 10.04
CA ALA A 65 22.58 23.63 9.41
C ALA A 65 22.44 22.85 8.08
N ILE A 66 23.49 22.81 7.26
CA ILE A 66 23.48 22.04 5.99
C ILE A 66 23.28 20.54 6.24
N ARG A 67 23.86 19.98 7.31
CA ARG A 67 23.66 18.55 7.64
C ARG A 67 22.21 18.25 7.98
N ILE A 68 21.58 19.11 8.79
CA ILE A 68 20.16 19.01 9.14
C ILE A 68 19.27 19.17 7.90
N LEU A 69 19.62 20.10 7.01
CA LEU A 69 18.88 20.32 5.76
C LEU A 69 18.95 19.11 4.83
N LYS A 70 20.11 18.46 4.72
CA LYS A 70 20.25 17.19 3.97
C LYS A 70 19.37 16.10 4.57
N GLN A 71 19.38 15.94 5.89
CA GLN A 71 18.56 14.95 6.58
C GLN A 71 17.06 15.21 6.36
N LYS A 72 16.62 16.48 6.45
CA LYS A 72 15.25 16.88 6.14
C LYS A 72 14.86 16.47 4.72
N ARG A 73 15.71 16.78 3.72
CA ARG A 73 15.46 16.44 2.32
C ARG A 73 15.28 14.92 2.12
N THR A 74 16.03 14.10 2.83
CA THR A 74 15.86 12.63 2.78
C THR A 74 14.50 12.20 3.32
N TYR A 75 14.02 12.78 4.43
CA TYR A 75 12.69 12.47 4.96
C TYR A 75 11.56 13.00 4.08
N GLU A 76 11.72 14.16 3.46
CA GLU A 76 10.77 14.68 2.46
C GLU A 76 10.66 13.74 1.26
N ALA A 77 11.78 13.25 0.73
CA ALA A 77 11.77 12.25 -0.34
C ALA A 77 11.09 10.94 0.07
N GLN A 78 11.28 10.49 1.33
CA GLN A 78 10.56 9.32 1.86
C GLN A 78 9.05 9.57 1.95
N ARG A 79 8.62 10.76 2.38
CA ARG A 79 7.21 11.15 2.41
C ARG A 79 6.61 11.14 1.00
N ASP A 80 7.32 11.69 0.02
CA ASP A 80 6.86 11.73 -1.38
C ASP A 80 6.76 10.32 -1.98
N MET A 81 7.63 9.40 -1.58
CA MET A 81 7.51 7.98 -1.91
C MET A 81 6.26 7.35 -1.28
N LEU A 82 5.96 7.66 -0.01
CA LEU A 82 4.73 7.17 0.64
C LEU A 82 3.47 7.68 -0.05
N TYR A 83 3.43 8.94 -0.51
CA TYR A 83 2.29 9.46 -1.27
C TYR A 83 2.01 8.61 -2.53
N ASN A 84 3.05 8.22 -3.27
CA ASN A 84 2.89 7.34 -4.42
C ASN A 84 2.40 5.93 -4.03
N GLN A 85 2.76 5.43 -2.85
CA GLN A 85 2.28 4.13 -2.36
C GLN A 85 0.81 4.21 -1.92
N THR A 86 0.42 5.30 -1.25
CA THR A 86 -0.98 5.56 -0.86
C THR A 86 -1.88 5.57 -2.08
N LEU A 87 -1.50 6.28 -3.15
CA LEU A 87 -2.30 6.33 -4.39
C LEU A 87 -2.50 4.94 -5.03
N LYS A 88 -1.48 4.07 -4.98
CA LYS A 88 -1.60 2.69 -5.47
C LYS A 88 -2.56 1.86 -4.61
N LEU A 89 -2.53 2.05 -3.29
CA LEU A 89 -3.47 1.38 -2.39
C LEU A 89 -4.89 1.89 -2.55
N ASP A 90 -5.08 3.19 -2.75
CA ASP A 90 -6.41 3.76 -2.97
C ASP A 90 -7.03 3.16 -4.23
N GLN A 91 -6.28 3.08 -5.33
CA GLN A 91 -6.73 2.41 -6.57
C GLN A 91 -7.07 0.93 -6.35
N ALA A 92 -6.22 0.19 -5.62
CA ALA A 92 -6.49 -1.21 -5.31
C ALA A 92 -7.70 -1.39 -4.38
N SER A 93 -7.95 -0.45 -3.47
CA SER A 93 -9.12 -0.45 -2.60
C SER A 93 -10.39 -0.23 -3.41
N PHE A 94 -10.40 0.73 -4.33
CA PHE A 94 -11.57 0.98 -5.19
C PHE A 94 -11.93 -0.25 -6.04
N ALA A 95 -10.93 -0.88 -6.68
CA ALA A 95 -11.18 -2.10 -7.44
C ALA A 95 -11.68 -3.26 -6.56
N ALA A 96 -11.17 -3.37 -5.33
CA ALA A 96 -11.63 -4.37 -4.38
C ALA A 96 -13.08 -4.12 -3.91
N ASP A 97 -13.49 -2.86 -3.79
CA ASP A 97 -14.86 -2.51 -3.40
C ASP A 97 -15.84 -2.71 -4.57
N GLU A 98 -15.46 -2.38 -5.81
CA GLU A 98 -16.27 -2.69 -7.01
C GLU A 98 -16.52 -4.21 -7.16
N LEU A 99 -15.50 -5.04 -6.90
CA LEU A 99 -15.65 -6.49 -6.90
C LEU A 99 -16.59 -7.00 -5.79
N LYS A 100 -16.59 -6.38 -4.61
CA LYS A 100 -17.53 -6.72 -3.54
C LYS A 100 -18.96 -6.34 -3.92
N ASP A 101 -19.15 -5.15 -4.47
CA ASP A 101 -20.47 -4.66 -4.89
C ASP A 101 -21.04 -5.52 -6.03
N ALA A 102 -20.19 -5.97 -6.97
CA ALA A 102 -20.59 -6.92 -8.02
C ALA A 102 -20.94 -8.32 -7.47
N GLN A 103 -20.26 -8.78 -6.41
CA GLN A 103 -20.61 -10.03 -5.73
C GLN A 103 -21.91 -9.91 -4.93
N GLN A 104 -22.20 -8.74 -4.35
CA GLN A 104 -23.44 -8.46 -3.62
C GLN A 104 -24.64 -8.27 -4.56
N THR A 105 -24.41 -7.79 -5.79
CA THR A 105 -25.44 -7.57 -6.81
C THR A 105 -25.80 -8.83 -7.62
N GLN A 106 -25.19 -9.99 -7.32
CA GLN A 106 -25.78 -11.26 -7.74
C GLN A 106 -27.11 -11.44 -6.99
N PRO A 107 -28.29 -11.40 -7.64
CA PRO A 107 -29.52 -11.74 -6.94
C PRO A 107 -29.40 -13.18 -6.45
N ILE A 108 -29.35 -13.33 -5.13
CA ILE A 108 -29.68 -14.58 -4.46
C ILE A 108 -31.13 -14.88 -4.84
N GLY A 109 -31.30 -15.67 -5.91
CA GLY A 109 -32.56 -16.21 -6.38
C GLY A 109 -33.07 -15.61 -7.69
N GLN A 110 -32.74 -16.27 -8.81
CA GLN A 110 -33.71 -16.95 -9.70
C GLN A 110 -33.10 -17.21 -11.08
N SER A 111 -32.60 -18.43 -11.30
CA SER A 111 -33.21 -19.30 -12.32
C SER A 111 -32.76 -20.75 -12.12
N SER A 112 -33.62 -21.43 -11.38
CA SER A 112 -33.77 -22.87 -11.30
C SER A 112 -33.46 -23.61 -12.61
N ARG A 113 -32.63 -24.65 -12.51
CA ARG A 113 -32.96 -25.99 -13.07
C ARG A 113 -33.31 -26.06 -14.56
N LEU A 114 -32.45 -25.55 -15.46
CA LEU A 114 -32.52 -25.91 -16.89
C LEU A 114 -31.22 -26.50 -17.47
N VAL A 115 -30.24 -26.88 -16.63
CA VAL A 115 -29.05 -27.63 -17.09
C VAL A 115 -29.12 -29.13 -16.75
N THR A 116 -30.21 -29.60 -16.12
CA THR A 116 -30.37 -31.03 -15.76
C THR A 116 -31.51 -31.75 -16.49
N ARG A 117 -32.03 -31.19 -17.59
CA ARG A 117 -33.09 -31.82 -18.38
C ARG A 117 -32.80 -31.93 -19.89
N SER A 118 -31.54 -31.80 -20.33
CA SER A 118 -31.15 -32.16 -21.70
C SER A 118 -30.31 -33.45 -21.80
N LEU A 119 -29.96 -34.09 -20.67
CA LEU A 119 -29.25 -35.37 -20.64
C LEU A 119 -30.17 -36.59 -20.43
N PHE A 120 -31.49 -36.38 -20.32
CA PHE A 120 -32.50 -37.45 -20.18
C PHE A 120 -33.50 -37.48 -21.33
N CYS A 121 -33.11 -36.99 -22.51
CA CYS A 121 -33.84 -37.19 -23.76
C CYS A 121 -33.03 -38.13 -24.68
N ASN A 122 -32.71 -39.33 -24.19
CA ASN A 122 -32.18 -40.42 -25.03
C ASN A 122 -32.45 -41.82 -24.46
N VAL A 123 -33.46 -41.97 -23.59
CA VAL A 123 -33.75 -43.27 -22.92
C VAL A 123 -35.20 -43.73 -23.12
N LEU A 124 -35.99 -43.08 -23.97
CA LEU A 124 -37.28 -43.64 -24.42
C LEU A 124 -37.56 -43.15 -25.84
N GLY A 125 -37.10 -43.90 -26.84
CA GLY A 125 -37.33 -43.53 -28.22
C GLY A 125 -36.86 -44.58 -29.20
N THR A 126 -37.75 -45.55 -29.45
CA THR A 126 -37.87 -46.30 -30.71
C THR A 126 -36.75 -47.27 -31.06
N CYS A 127 -37.04 -48.54 -30.75
CA CYS A 127 -36.94 -49.66 -31.67
C CYS A 127 -36.70 -49.26 -33.13
N CYS A 128 -35.56 -49.67 -33.69
CA CYS A 128 -35.42 -50.03 -35.10
C CYS A 128 -34.11 -50.82 -35.26
N LEU A 129 -34.23 -52.14 -35.14
CA LEU A 129 -33.22 -53.12 -35.53
C LEU A 129 -33.65 -53.65 -36.91
N PRO A 130 -32.85 -53.53 -37.99
CA PRO A 130 -33.04 -54.35 -39.19
C PRO A 130 -31.99 -55.47 -39.24
N PRO A 131 -32.27 -56.56 -39.97
CA PRO A 131 -32.01 -56.56 -41.41
C PRO A 131 -33.24 -56.34 -42.29
#